data_AF-A0A944FZD3-F1
#
_entry.id   AF-A0A944FZD3-F1
#
_cell.length_a   1.000
_cell.length_b   1.000
_cell.length_c   1.000
_cell.angle_alpha   90.00
_cell.angle_beta   90.00
_cell.angle_gamma   90.00
#
_symmetry.space_group_name_H-M   'P 1'
#
loop_
_entity.id
_entity.type
_entity.pdbx_description
1 polymer ?
#
loop_
_entity_poly.entity_id
_entity_poly.type
_entity_poly.pdbx_seq_one_letter_code
_entity_poly.pdbx_strand_id
1 'polypeptide(L)'
;MSFCSKCGAELEENSKFCASCGTPVSSEVSTPAETEGVSPKKKLPAFLTAILVGNVGVNDFYLGHIGRGVFKAIFTVLGYIFYAIGIGCCFGIENSYGTEETVLLIVGIFSLVNAVIFLLVPSIMALVDWIKTLCNKTVDKNGLIVKNWV
;
A
#
# COMPACT_ATOMS: atom_id res chain seq x y z
N MET A 1 -31.96 -22.43 9.74
CA MET A 1 -32.91 -22.76 8.66
C MET A 1 -33.12 -21.53 7.79
N SER A 2 -32.60 -21.55 6.58
CA SER A 2 -32.80 -20.50 5.58
C SER A 2 -33.74 -21.00 4.49
N PHE A 3 -34.52 -20.10 3.90
CA PHE A 3 -35.44 -20.43 2.81
C PHE A 3 -35.01 -19.69 1.53
N CYS A 4 -35.23 -20.31 0.38
CA CYS A 4 -34.88 -19.74 -0.90
C CYS A 4 -35.74 -18.51 -1.21
N SER A 5 -35.10 -17.38 -1.48
CA SER A 5 -35.77 -16.10 -1.79
C SER A 5 -36.65 -16.11 -3.04
N LYS A 6 -36.44 -17.09 -3.94
CA LYS A 6 -37.18 -17.20 -5.22
C LYS A 6 -38.35 -18.18 -5.15
N CYS A 7 -38.24 -19.26 -4.38
CA CYS A 7 -39.21 -20.37 -4.41
C CYS A 7 -39.72 -20.80 -3.03
N GLY A 8 -39.20 -20.24 -1.94
CA GLY A 8 -39.60 -20.57 -0.58
C GLY A 8 -39.18 -21.95 -0.09
N ALA A 9 -38.45 -22.74 -0.90
CA ALA A 9 -37.93 -24.04 -0.48
C ALA A 9 -36.87 -23.92 0.61
N GLU A 10 -36.85 -24.86 1.55
CA GLU A 10 -35.87 -24.94 2.63
C GLU A 10 -34.47 -25.25 2.08
N LEU A 11 -33.46 -24.56 2.62
CA LEU A 11 -32.08 -24.64 2.17
C LEU A 11 -31.20 -25.34 3.20
N GLU A 12 -30.45 -26.33 2.72
CA GLU A 12 -29.38 -27.00 3.46
C GLU A 12 -28.24 -26.00 3.75
N GLU A 13 -27.67 -26.03 4.96
CA GLU A 13 -26.75 -25.03 5.51
C GLU A 13 -25.43 -24.84 4.72
N ASN A 14 -25.18 -25.66 3.69
CA ASN A 14 -23.99 -25.59 2.83
C ASN A 14 -24.30 -25.71 1.32
N SER A 15 -25.56 -25.51 0.91
CA SER A 15 -25.95 -25.62 -0.50
C SER A 15 -25.63 -24.35 -1.29
N LYS A 16 -24.78 -24.46 -2.32
CA LYS A 16 -24.41 -23.34 -3.24
C LYS A 16 -25.55 -22.96 -4.20
N PHE A 17 -26.51 -23.85 -4.39
CA PHE A 17 -27.66 -23.68 -5.28
C PHE A 17 -28.89 -24.31 -4.64
N CYS A 18 -30.05 -23.68 -4.82
CA CYS A 18 -31.32 -24.24 -4.40
C CYS A 18 -31.65 -25.47 -5.25
N ALA A 19 -31.82 -26.63 -4.61
CA ALA A 19 -32.14 -27.88 -5.30
C ALA A 19 -33.50 -27.85 -6.03
N SER A 20 -34.43 -26.99 -5.59
CA SER A 20 -35.78 -26.91 -6.16
C SER A 20 -35.91 -25.97 -7.35
N CYS A 21 -35.11 -24.90 -7.43
CA CYS A 21 -35.25 -23.87 -8.48
C CYS A 21 -33.94 -23.49 -9.19
N GLY A 22 -32.81 -24.10 -8.81
CA GLY A 22 -31.49 -23.86 -9.41
C GLY A 22 -30.89 -22.47 -9.12
N THR A 23 -31.55 -21.65 -8.29
CA THR A 23 -31.06 -20.30 -7.97
C THR A 23 -29.85 -20.40 -7.04
N PRO A 24 -28.74 -19.71 -7.32
CA PRO A 24 -27.57 -19.72 -6.44
C PRO A 24 -27.94 -19.20 -5.06
N VAL A 25 -27.56 -19.97 -4.04
CA VAL A 25 -27.77 -19.65 -2.63
C VAL A 25 -26.39 -19.29 -2.11
N SER A 26 -26.16 -18.00 -1.93
CA SER A 26 -24.89 -17.52 -1.39
C SER A 26 -24.84 -17.87 0.09
N SER A 27 -24.30 -19.06 0.40
CA SER A 27 -23.96 -19.45 1.77
C SER A 27 -22.98 -18.42 2.33
N GLU A 28 -23.42 -17.66 3.32
CA GLU A 28 -22.60 -16.70 4.05
C GLU A 28 -21.49 -17.42 4.83
N VAL A 29 -20.33 -17.55 4.19
CA VAL A 29 -19.05 -17.44 4.89
C VAL A 29 -18.30 -16.30 4.21
N SER A 30 -18.36 -15.13 4.84
CA SER A 30 -17.63 -13.88 4.54
C SER A 30 -18.04 -13.03 3.33
N THR A 31 -19.30 -12.55 3.28
CA THR A 31 -19.63 -11.30 2.54
C THR A 31 -20.84 -10.64 3.18
N PRO A 32 -20.77 -9.39 3.68
CA PRO A 32 -21.94 -8.53 3.78
C PRO A 32 -22.02 -7.64 2.53
N ALA A 33 -23.12 -7.86 1.79
CA ALA A 33 -23.88 -6.87 1.04
C ALA A 33 -23.14 -6.00 0.01
N GLU A 34 -23.37 -6.37 -1.25
CA GLU A 34 -23.49 -5.49 -2.39
C GLU A 34 -24.34 -4.26 -2.03
N THR A 35 -23.66 -3.16 -1.69
CA THR A 35 -24.11 -1.82 -2.02
C THR A 35 -23.30 -1.43 -3.24
N GLU A 36 -23.98 -1.15 -4.35
CA GLU A 36 -23.36 -0.64 -5.57
C GLU A 36 -22.40 0.51 -5.19
N GLY A 37 -21.09 0.30 -5.38
CA GLY A 37 -20.04 1.30 -5.08
C GLY A 37 -19.08 1.00 -3.92
N VAL A 38 -19.17 -0.13 -3.22
CA VAL A 38 -18.26 -0.47 -2.10
C VAL A 38 -17.39 -1.69 -2.41
N SER A 39 -16.07 -1.55 -2.23
CA SER A 39 -15.09 -2.62 -2.49
C SER A 39 -15.14 -3.70 -1.40
N PRO A 40 -15.09 -5.01 -1.74
CA PRO A 40 -15.07 -6.11 -0.76
C PRO A 40 -13.76 -6.20 0.04
N LYS A 41 -12.78 -5.34 -0.25
CA LYS A 41 -11.48 -5.31 0.45
C LYS A 41 -11.63 -4.78 1.88
N LYS A 42 -10.87 -5.35 2.80
CA LYS A 42 -10.81 -4.93 4.21
C LYS A 42 -9.74 -3.86 4.43
N LYS A 43 -10.01 -2.87 5.29
CA LYS A 43 -9.12 -1.75 5.62
C LYS A 43 -8.06 -2.08 6.66
N LEU A 44 -8.34 -2.96 7.62
CA LEU A 44 -7.39 -3.28 8.69
C LEU A 44 -6.01 -3.71 8.18
N PRO A 45 -5.89 -4.62 7.20
CA PRO A 45 -4.58 -4.96 6.64
C PRO A 45 -3.93 -3.78 5.88
N ALA A 46 -4.71 -2.94 5.19
CA ALA A 46 -4.21 -1.72 4.55
C ALA A 46 -3.67 -0.70 5.58
N PHE A 47 -4.37 -0.56 6.71
CA PHE A 47 -3.98 0.33 7.79
C PHE A 47 -2.73 -0.17 8.53
N LEU A 48 -2.66 -1.46 8.85
CA LEU A 48 -1.48 -2.07 9.50
C LEU A 48 -0.23 -1.95 8.62
N THR A 49 -0.39 -2.24 7.32
CA THR A 49 0.73 -2.16 6.36
C THR A 49 1.15 -0.72 6.09
N ALA A 50 0.23 0.25 6.15
CA ALA A 50 0.58 1.67 6.09
C ALA A 50 1.43 2.13 7.29
N ILE A 51 1.19 1.60 8.50
CA ILE A 51 1.96 1.95 9.70
C ILE A 51 3.33 1.25 9.73
N LEU A 52 3.36 -0.06 9.50
CA LEU A 52 4.59 -0.85 9.65
C LEU A 52 5.51 -0.77 8.42
N VAL A 53 4.94 -0.60 7.23
CA VAL A 53 5.64 -0.74 5.92
C VAL A 53 5.28 0.43 4.98
N GLY A 54 4.85 1.56 5.55
CA GLY A 54 4.39 2.73 4.78
C GLY A 54 5.44 3.27 3.80
N ASN A 55 6.72 3.24 4.19
CA ASN A 55 7.82 3.73 3.36
C ASN A 55 8.19 2.82 2.19
N VAL A 56 7.74 1.55 2.17
CA VAL A 56 8.07 0.59 1.10
C VAL A 56 6.96 0.54 0.04
N GLY A 57 5.78 1.09 0.32
CA GLY A 57 4.67 1.18 -0.65
C GLY A 57 3.81 -0.09 -0.79
N VAL A 58 3.92 -1.04 0.14
CA VAL A 58 3.12 -2.30 0.12
C VAL A 58 1.61 -2.04 0.17
N ASN A 59 1.18 -0.98 0.86
CA ASN A 59 -0.23 -0.59 0.93
C ASN A 59 -0.83 -0.28 -0.46
N ASP A 60 -0.06 0.36 -1.34
CA ASP A 60 -0.51 0.68 -2.71
C ASP A 60 -0.73 -0.61 -3.55
N PHE A 61 0.09 -1.64 -3.34
CA PHE A 61 -0.10 -2.95 -3.97
C PHE A 61 -1.39 -3.64 -3.50
N TYR A 62 -1.72 -3.53 -2.21
CA TYR A 62 -2.97 -4.11 -1.67
C TYR A 62 -4.22 -3.45 -2.27
N LEU A 63 -4.20 -2.12 -2.42
CA LEU A 63 -5.28 -1.36 -3.07
C LEU A 63 -5.35 -1.61 -4.59
N GLY A 64 -4.27 -2.11 -5.18
CA GLY A 64 -4.14 -2.41 -6.61
C GLY A 64 -3.53 -1.26 -7.43
N HIS A 65 -3.02 -0.22 -6.76
CA HIS A 65 -2.35 0.94 -7.35
C HIS A 65 -0.88 0.64 -7.60
N ILE A 66 -0.60 -0.28 -8.54
CA ILE A 66 0.74 -0.82 -8.79
C ILE A 66 1.75 0.29 -9.14
N GLY A 67 1.36 1.25 -9.98
CA GLY A 67 2.25 2.34 -10.41
C GLY A 67 2.78 3.19 -9.25
N ARG A 68 1.93 3.48 -8.25
CA ARG A 68 2.31 4.29 -7.09
C ARG A 68 3.19 3.51 -6.11
N GLY A 69 2.91 2.22 -5.92
CA GLY A 69 3.75 1.31 -5.14
C GLY A 69 5.15 1.16 -5.75
N VAL A 70 5.22 0.93 -7.06
CA VAL A 70 6.50 0.83 -7.80
C VAL A 70 7.28 2.15 -7.75
N PHE A 71 6.60 3.29 -7.91
CA PHE A 71 7.26 4.60 -7.81
C PHE A 71 7.92 4.80 -6.44
N LYS A 72 7.21 4.51 -5.33
CA LYS A 72 7.78 4.58 -3.97
C LYS A 72 8.99 3.65 -3.83
N ALA A 73 8.86 2.40 -4.28
CA ALA A 73 9.94 1.41 -4.18
C ALA A 73 11.19 1.84 -4.98
N ILE A 74 11.02 2.27 -6.23
CA ILE A 74 12.12 2.75 -7.07
C ILE A 74 12.77 3.99 -6.44
N PHE A 75 11.97 4.94 -5.95
CA PHE A 75 12.50 6.16 -5.34
C PHE A 75 13.35 5.83 -4.10
N THR A 76 12.89 4.93 -3.23
CA THR A 76 13.66 4.48 -2.06
C THR A 76 14.95 3.74 -2.46
N VAL A 77 14.90 2.87 -3.48
CA VAL A 77 16.07 2.13 -3.97
C VAL A 77 17.09 3.08 -4.60
N LEU A 78 16.64 4.01 -5.45
CA LEU A 78 17.50 5.04 -6.04
C LEU A 78 18.15 5.89 -4.96
N GLY A 79 17.40 6.28 -3.93
CA GLY A 79 17.95 7.02 -2.80
C GLY A 79 19.07 6.29 -2.08
N TYR A 80 18.90 4.98 -1.84
CA TYR A 80 19.94 4.15 -1.23
C TYR A 80 21.19 4.02 -2.12
N ILE A 81 21.01 3.91 -3.44
CA ILE A 81 22.12 3.88 -4.40
C ILE A 81 22.89 5.21 -4.40
N PHE A 82 22.19 6.34 -4.49
CA PHE A 82 22.82 7.67 -4.43
C PHE A 82 23.55 7.90 -3.11
N TYR A 83 22.95 7.47 -1.99
CA TYR A 83 23.58 7.54 -0.67
C TYR A 83 24.84 6.68 -0.58
N ALA A 84 24.81 5.45 -1.09
CA ALA A 84 25.97 4.56 -1.14
C ALA A 84 27.10 5.10 -2.01
N ILE A 85 26.78 5.70 -3.17
CA ILE A 85 27.75 6.37 -4.04
C ILE A 85 28.34 7.59 -3.33
N GLY A 86 27.52 8.41 -2.67
CA GLY A 86 27.99 9.58 -1.91
C GLY A 86 28.96 9.20 -0.80
N ILE A 87 28.64 8.15 -0.03
CA ILE A 87 29.54 7.59 0.98
C ILE A 87 30.82 7.06 0.35
N GLY A 88 30.72 6.26 -0.71
CA GLY A 88 31.88 5.69 -1.40
C GLY A 88 32.82 6.75 -1.97
N CYS A 89 32.27 7.86 -2.49
CA CYS A 89 33.04 9.02 -2.91
C CYS A 89 33.77 9.68 -1.73
N CYS A 90 33.11 9.90 -0.58
CA CYS A 90 33.80 10.46 0.59
C CYS A 90 35.01 9.62 1.03
N PHE A 91 34.83 8.30 1.17
CA PHE A 91 35.93 7.39 1.59
C PHE A 91 37.00 7.16 0.51
N GLY A 92 36.62 7.19 -0.77
CA GLY A 92 37.54 6.98 -1.88
C GLY A 92 38.41 8.20 -2.18
N ILE A 93 37.88 9.41 -1.97
CA ILE A 93 38.61 10.66 -2.23
C ILE A 93 39.71 10.88 -1.18
N GLU A 94 39.50 10.50 0.09
CA GLU A 94 40.50 10.62 1.17
C GLU A 94 41.83 9.90 0.87
N ASN A 95 41.81 8.80 0.11
CA ASN A 95 43.00 8.01 -0.17
C ASN A 95 43.77 8.45 -1.44
N SER A 96 43.17 9.29 -2.30
CA SER A 96 43.70 9.53 -3.64
C SER A 96 44.07 10.98 -3.93
N TYR A 97 43.50 11.94 -3.21
CA TYR A 97 43.77 13.36 -3.36
C TYR A 97 43.92 13.94 -1.96
N GLY A 98 45.03 14.62 -1.66
CA GLY A 98 45.11 15.45 -0.45
C GLY A 98 44.01 16.51 -0.55
N THR A 99 42.85 16.24 0.06
CA THR A 99 41.63 17.01 -0.19
C THR A 99 41.68 18.37 0.49
N GLU A 100 41.30 19.41 -0.25
CA GLU A 100 40.89 20.67 0.35
C GLU A 100 39.61 20.43 1.18
N GLU A 101 39.53 20.99 2.40
CA GLU A 101 38.40 20.84 3.33
C GLU A 101 37.04 21.21 2.69
N THR A 102 37.07 22.05 1.65
CA THR A 102 35.92 22.50 0.87
C THR A 102 35.22 21.38 0.09
N VAL A 103 35.96 20.42 -0.46
CA VAL A 103 35.40 19.33 -1.29
C VAL A 103 34.62 18.35 -0.42
N LEU A 104 35.15 18.00 0.75
CA LEU A 104 34.51 17.08 1.68
C LEU A 104 33.20 17.67 2.24
N LEU A 105 33.18 18.97 2.52
CA LEU A 105 31.95 19.68 2.91
C LEU A 105 30.90 19.68 1.79
N ILE A 106 31.29 19.94 0.54
CA ILE A 106 30.35 19.95 -0.59
C ILE A 106 29.74 18.56 -0.83
N VAL A 107 30.56 17.51 -0.90
CA VAL A 107 30.09 16.13 -1.10
C VAL A 107 29.24 15.66 0.08
N GLY A 108 29.65 16.01 1.31
CA GLY A 108 28.89 15.72 2.52
C GLY A 108 27.51 16.37 2.53
N ILE A 109 27.43 17.68 2.24
CA ILE A 109 26.15 18.40 2.17
C ILE A 109 25.28 17.82 1.05
N PHE A 110 25.83 17.55 -0.13
CA PHE A 110 25.07 16.95 -1.23
C PHE A 110 24.49 15.59 -0.85
N SER A 111 25.27 14.74 -0.18
CA SER A 111 24.83 13.42 0.28
C SER A 111 23.73 13.53 1.35
N LEU A 112 23.88 14.46 2.31
CA LEU A 112 22.87 14.73 3.32
C LEU A 112 21.56 15.26 2.73
N VAL A 113 21.63 16.21 1.79
CA VAL A 113 20.45 16.77 1.13
C VAL A 113 19.70 15.69 0.37
N ASN A 114 20.41 14.85 -0.39
CA ASN A 114 19.78 13.72 -1.10
C ASN A 114 19.16 12.72 -0.11
N ALA A 115 19.87 12.33 0.95
CA ALA A 115 19.32 11.43 1.97
C ALA A 115 18.03 11.98 2.60
N VAL A 116 17.99 13.28 2.90
CA VAL A 116 16.79 13.95 3.44
C VAL A 116 15.64 13.92 2.43
N ILE A 117 15.89 14.21 1.15
CA ILE A 117 14.87 14.17 0.09
C ILE A 117 14.29 12.76 -0.05
N PHE A 118 15.16 11.75 -0.13
CA PHE A 118 14.76 10.35 -0.32
C PHE A 118 14.06 9.74 0.90
N LEU A 119 14.27 10.28 2.11
CA LEU A 119 13.51 9.92 3.31
C LEU A 119 12.19 10.67 3.42
N LEU A 120 12.17 11.97 3.13
CA LEU A 120 10.98 12.81 3.31
C LEU A 120 9.88 12.50 2.29
N VAL A 121 10.23 12.35 1.00
CA VAL A 121 9.24 12.16 -0.08
C VAL A 121 8.35 10.92 0.15
N PRO A 122 8.89 9.70 0.35
CA PRO A 122 8.04 8.53 0.60
C PRO A 122 7.32 8.61 1.95
N SER A 123 7.89 9.27 2.96
CA SER A 123 7.26 9.49 4.26
C SER A 123 6.03 10.38 4.16
N ILE A 124 6.11 11.48 3.40
CA ILE A 124 4.98 12.38 3.14
C ILE A 124 3.88 11.62 2.40
N MET A 125 4.24 10.81 1.39
CA MET A 125 3.27 10.01 0.64
C MET A 125 2.59 8.95 1.52
N ALA A 126 3.34 8.30 2.42
CA ALA A 126 2.80 7.37 3.40
C ALA A 126 1.84 8.06 4.38
N LEU A 127 2.18 9.27 4.86
CA LEU A 127 1.31 10.07 5.70
C LEU A 127 0.00 10.43 5.01
N VAL A 128 0.04 10.84 3.74
CA VAL A 128 -1.17 11.15 2.96
C VAL A 128 -2.06 9.90 2.84
N ASP A 129 -1.48 8.73 2.62
CA ASP A 129 -2.25 7.48 2.53
C ASP A 129 -2.84 7.07 3.87
N TRP A 130 -2.09 7.25 4.94
CA TRP A 130 -2.56 7.02 6.29
C TRP A 130 -3.74 7.92 6.64
N ILE A 131 -3.65 9.22 6.34
CA ILE A 131 -4.74 10.19 6.53
C ILE A 131 -5.96 9.80 5.68
N LYS A 132 -5.78 9.44 4.40
CA LYS A 132 -6.89 8.98 3.54
C LYS A 132 -7.56 7.72 4.10
N THR A 133 -6.78 6.82 4.69
CA THR A 133 -7.28 5.59 5.31
C THR A 133 -8.11 5.89 6.54
N LEU A 134 -7.61 6.76 7.43
CA LEU A 134 -8.33 7.24 8.62
C LEU A 134 -9.62 7.99 8.28
N CYS A 135 -9.58 8.88 7.29
CA CYS A 135 -10.74 9.66 6.85
C CYS A 135 -11.73 8.85 5.99
N ASN A 136 -11.56 7.52 5.87
CA ASN A 136 -12.42 6.66 5.07
C ASN A 136 -12.52 7.07 3.58
N LYS A 137 -11.49 7.74 3.05
CA LYS A 137 -11.36 8.21 1.66
C LYS A 137 -10.46 7.31 0.81
N THR A 138 -10.18 6.09 1.25
CA THR A 138 -9.40 5.13 0.47
C THR A 138 -10.23 4.55 -0.66
N VAL A 139 -9.69 4.67 -1.86
CA VAL A 139 -10.31 4.19 -3.10
C VAL A 139 -9.43 3.10 -3.69
N ASP A 140 -10.03 2.01 -4.13
CA ASP A 140 -9.32 0.93 -4.83
C ASP A 140 -9.00 1.31 -6.30
N LYS A 141 -8.29 0.43 -7.01
CA LYS A 141 -7.99 0.62 -8.44
C LYS A 141 -9.22 0.76 -9.35
N ASN A 142 -10.40 0.34 -8.89
CA ASN A 142 -11.66 0.39 -9.62
C ASN A 142 -12.48 1.64 -9.28
N GLY A 143 -11.96 2.55 -8.43
CA GLY A 143 -12.70 3.73 -8.00
C GLY A 143 -13.68 3.47 -6.83
N LEU A 144 -13.67 2.27 -6.25
CA LEU A 144 -14.61 1.90 -5.19
C LEU A 144 -14.04 2.26 -3.81
N ILE A 145 -14.90 2.79 -2.93
CA ILE A 145 -14.51 3.16 -1.58
C ILE A 145 -14.38 1.89 -0.74
N VAL A 146 -13.23 1.72 -0.08
CA VAL A 146 -12.99 0.64 0.87
C VAL A 146 -13.52 1.11 2.23
N LYS A 147 -14.62 0.55 2.76
CA LYS A 147 -15.27 1.00 4.01
C LYS A 147 -15.10 0.06 5.21
N ASN A 148 -14.91 -1.23 4.99
CA ASN A 148 -14.95 -2.24 6.05
C ASN A 148 -13.61 -2.36 6.79
N TRP A 149 -13.61 -2.21 8.11
CA TRP A 149 -12.42 -2.41 8.94
C TRP A 149 -12.14 -3.90 9.21
N VAL A 150 -13.18 -4.71 9.44
CA VAL A 150 -13.11 -6.14 9.79
C VAL A 150 -13.49 -7.04 8.62
#